data_AF-V7CR94-F1
#
_entry.id   AF-V7CR94-F1
#
_cell.length_a   1.000
_cell.length_b   1.000
_cell.length_c   1.000
_cell.angle_alpha   90.00
_cell.angle_beta   90.00
_cell.angle_gamma   90.00
#
_symmetry.space_group_name_H-M   'P 1'
#
loop_
_entity.id
_entity.type
_entity.pdbx_description
1 polymer ?
#
loop_
_entity_poly.entity_id
_entity_poly.type
_entity_poly.pdbx_seq_one_letter_code
_entity_poly.pdbx_strand_id
1 'polypeptide(L)'
;MVLPNTEQEVVLKVKQGDVLPVPIGSVSWWFNNGDSDLTIVFLGETSKALIPGQFTYFFLSGVIGVIGGFSTELTSKVYDLDKDEVQKLTKSQTGVLIVKLDETQTLPKPHMDMTKKLVYNIDAACTQNVVENAGLVKTLTEKGFPFIGEVGLSVIRVKLEPGAIKAPSYPATTTIQLIYIARGSGSIEIVGLNGERALDAQVKAGELLVVPQFYVVAKIAGEEGMES
;
A
#
# COMPACT_ATOMS: atom_id res chain seq x y z
N MET A 1 3.10 12.08 -7.46
CA MET A 1 1.65 11.95 -7.18
C MET A 1 1.03 13.33 -7.14
N VAL A 2 -0.24 13.45 -7.50
CA VAL A 2 -1.06 14.65 -7.37
C VAL A 2 -2.17 14.32 -6.37
N LEU A 3 -2.27 15.10 -5.30
CA LEU A 3 -3.27 14.90 -4.26
C LEU A 3 -4.64 15.41 -4.72
N PRO A 4 -5.76 14.93 -4.14
CA PRO A 4 -7.08 15.35 -4.54
C PRO A 4 -7.25 16.87 -4.37
N ASN A 5 -7.91 17.53 -5.33
CA ASN A 5 -8.15 18.97 -5.31
C ASN A 5 -6.87 19.83 -5.31
N THR A 6 -5.75 19.28 -5.78
CA THR A 6 -4.50 20.01 -6.00
C THR A 6 -4.06 19.90 -7.45
N GLU A 7 -3.33 20.89 -7.94
CA GLU A 7 -2.77 20.90 -9.30
C GLU A 7 -1.27 20.55 -9.30
N GLN A 8 -0.64 20.59 -8.13
CA GLN A 8 0.80 20.42 -8.00
C GLN A 8 1.18 18.95 -7.86
N GLU A 9 2.09 18.51 -8.73
CA GLU A 9 2.75 17.23 -8.56
C GLU A 9 3.78 17.28 -7.43
N VAL A 10 3.75 16.24 -6.59
CA VAL A 10 4.80 15.96 -5.62
C VAL A 10 5.44 14.60 -5.94
N VAL A 11 6.74 14.63 -6.25
CA VAL A 11 7.57 13.42 -6.35
C VAL A 11 8.17 13.07 -5.00
N LEU A 12 7.95 11.83 -4.54
CA LEU A 12 8.36 11.34 -3.23
C LEU A 12 9.44 10.27 -3.37
N LYS A 13 10.42 10.27 -2.47
CA LYS A 13 11.40 9.18 -2.40
C LYS A 13 10.89 8.12 -1.43
N VAL A 14 10.76 6.89 -1.90
CA VAL A 14 10.36 5.74 -1.08
C VAL A 14 11.48 4.71 -0.95
N LYS A 15 11.43 3.92 0.11
CA LYS A 15 12.32 2.80 0.42
C LYS A 15 11.57 1.73 1.20
N GLN A 16 12.21 0.58 1.40
CA GLN A 16 11.64 -0.50 2.21
C GLN A 16 11.24 -0.01 3.62
N GLY A 17 10.07 -0.48 4.07
CA GLY A 17 9.49 -0.10 5.36
C GLY A 17 8.73 1.23 5.33
N ASP A 18 8.60 1.89 4.18
CA ASP A 18 7.78 3.09 4.05
C ASP A 18 6.29 2.76 3.99
N VAL A 19 5.51 3.53 4.74
CA VAL A 19 4.06 3.63 4.65
C VAL A 19 3.74 4.94 3.95
N LEU A 20 3.05 4.84 2.81
CA LEU A 20 2.61 5.98 2.00
C LEU A 20 1.09 5.92 1.82
N PRO A 21 0.32 6.76 2.56
CA PRO A 21 -1.10 6.94 2.32
C PRO A 21 -1.35 7.47 0.91
N VAL A 22 -2.32 6.86 0.21
CA VAL A 22 -2.80 7.32 -1.09
C VAL A 22 -4.28 7.68 -0.95
N PRO A 23 -4.61 8.95 -0.65
CA PRO A 23 -6.01 9.38 -0.48
C PRO A 23 -6.86 9.12 -1.71
N ILE A 24 -8.17 8.88 -1.50
CA ILE A 24 -9.13 8.70 -2.59
C ILE A 24 -9.12 9.90 -3.56
N GLY A 25 -9.06 9.63 -4.86
CA GLY A 25 -8.96 10.67 -5.90
C GLY A 25 -7.53 11.12 -6.21
N SER A 26 -6.51 10.59 -5.53
CA SER A 26 -5.11 10.87 -5.86
C SER A 26 -4.70 10.25 -7.19
N VAL A 27 -3.91 10.97 -7.99
CA VAL A 27 -3.20 10.41 -9.15
C VAL A 27 -1.80 10.03 -8.70
N SER A 28 -1.41 8.76 -8.85
CA SER A 28 -0.07 8.28 -8.50
C SER A 28 0.60 7.58 -9.68
N TRP A 29 1.92 7.70 -9.73
CA TRP A 29 2.81 6.95 -10.60
C TRP A 29 4.05 6.57 -9.78
N TRP A 30 4.72 5.51 -10.20
CA TRP A 30 5.81 4.89 -9.46
C TRP A 30 6.96 4.62 -10.41
N PHE A 31 8.17 4.86 -9.95
CA PHE A 31 9.38 4.60 -10.72
C PHE A 31 10.41 3.91 -9.84
N ASN A 32 10.89 2.77 -10.32
CA ASN A 32 11.99 2.05 -9.69
C ASN A 32 13.32 2.59 -10.22
N ASN A 33 13.95 3.46 -9.43
CA ASN A 33 15.32 3.96 -9.64
C ASN A 33 16.38 3.04 -8.97
N GLY A 34 15.96 1.90 -8.42
CA GLY A 34 16.84 0.95 -7.77
C GLY A 34 17.44 -0.05 -8.75
N ASP A 35 18.45 -0.76 -8.26
CA ASP A 35 19.05 -1.95 -8.87
C ASP A 35 18.37 -3.26 -8.44
N SER A 36 17.31 -3.16 -7.64
CA SER A 36 16.56 -4.29 -7.07
C SER A 36 15.06 -4.11 -7.32
N ASP A 37 14.31 -5.22 -7.22
CA ASP A 37 12.87 -5.21 -7.43
C ASP A 37 12.15 -4.34 -6.38
N LEU A 38 11.31 -3.42 -6.86
CA LEU A 38 10.41 -2.64 -6.02
C LEU A 38 9.10 -3.42 -5.81
N THR A 39 8.82 -3.81 -4.56
CA THR A 39 7.54 -4.40 -4.17
C THR A 39 6.69 -3.38 -3.42
N ILE A 40 5.47 -3.14 -3.90
CA ILE A 40 4.48 -2.29 -3.26
C ILE A 40 3.24 -3.13 -2.97
N VAL A 41 2.77 -3.13 -1.71
CA VAL A 41 1.55 -3.81 -1.30
C VAL A 41 0.47 -2.77 -1.06
N PHE A 42 -0.56 -2.76 -1.90
CA PHE A 42 -1.72 -1.89 -1.72
C PHE A 42 -2.72 -2.56 -0.77
N LEU A 43 -2.93 -1.93 0.38
CA LEU A 43 -3.93 -2.32 1.37
C LEU A 43 -4.90 -1.16 1.56
N GLY A 44 -6.20 -1.45 1.61
CA GLY A 44 -7.22 -0.42 1.68
C GLY A 44 -8.62 -0.97 1.89
N GLU A 45 -9.52 -0.08 2.30
CA GLU A 45 -10.95 -0.36 2.39
C GLU A 45 -11.53 -0.44 0.97
N THR A 46 -12.22 -1.55 0.66
CA THR A 46 -12.83 -1.75 -0.66
C THR A 46 -14.28 -2.25 -0.59
N SER A 47 -14.96 -2.24 0.57
CA SER A 47 -16.36 -2.68 0.68
C SER A 47 -17.33 -1.78 -0.06
N LYS A 48 -16.96 -0.50 -0.24
CA LYS A 48 -17.75 0.49 -1.00
C LYS A 48 -17.19 0.78 -2.40
N ALA A 49 -16.22 -0.01 -2.86
CA ALA A 49 -15.71 0.10 -4.22
C ALA A 49 -16.79 -0.32 -5.24
N LEU A 50 -16.60 0.01 -6.52
CA LEU A 50 -17.53 -0.35 -7.59
C LEU A 50 -17.78 -1.87 -7.64
N ILE A 51 -16.71 -2.63 -7.42
CA ILE A 51 -16.77 -4.08 -7.17
C ILE A 51 -16.24 -4.29 -5.74
N PRO A 52 -17.07 -4.68 -4.77
CA PRO A 52 -16.63 -4.92 -3.40
C PRO A 52 -15.46 -5.91 -3.35
N GLY A 53 -14.43 -5.57 -2.59
CA GLY A 53 -13.20 -6.38 -2.50
C GLY A 53 -12.15 -6.08 -3.59
N GLN A 54 -12.42 -5.15 -4.52
CA GLN A 54 -11.46 -4.72 -5.54
C GLN A 54 -11.23 -3.21 -5.47
N PHE A 55 -9.98 -2.78 -5.59
CA PHE A 55 -9.70 -1.35 -5.79
C PHE A 55 -10.32 -0.87 -7.10
N THR A 56 -11.00 0.28 -7.06
CA THR A 56 -11.49 0.96 -8.26
C THR A 56 -10.50 2.04 -8.66
N TYR A 57 -9.91 1.92 -9.84
CA TYR A 57 -8.95 2.88 -10.39
C TYR A 57 -9.07 2.94 -11.92
N PHE A 58 -8.48 3.98 -12.50
CA PHE A 58 -8.32 4.12 -13.95
C PHE A 58 -6.91 4.62 -14.26
N PHE A 59 -6.44 4.41 -15.49
CA PHE A 59 -5.13 4.84 -15.95
C PHE A 59 -5.25 6.11 -16.77
N LEU A 60 -4.29 7.02 -16.65
CA LEU A 60 -4.25 8.23 -17.47
C LEU A 60 -3.69 7.98 -18.88
N SER A 61 -2.75 7.05 -19.01
CA SER A 61 -2.04 6.74 -20.26
C SER A 61 -1.84 5.23 -20.43
N GLY A 62 -1.22 4.83 -21.53
CA GLY A 62 -1.05 3.44 -21.97
C GLY A 62 -2.27 2.89 -22.71
N VAL A 63 -2.23 1.60 -23.02
CA VAL A 63 -3.26 0.92 -23.85
C VAL A 63 -4.67 1.04 -23.26
N ILE A 64 -4.78 1.08 -21.93
CA ILE A 64 -6.04 1.21 -21.18
C ILE A 64 -6.21 2.61 -20.55
N GLY A 65 -5.50 3.62 -21.08
CA GLY A 65 -5.57 5.00 -20.60
C GLY A 65 -6.90 5.68 -20.95
N VAL A 66 -7.53 6.32 -19.97
CA VAL A 66 -8.85 6.95 -20.09
C VAL A 66 -8.90 8.02 -21.18
N ILE A 67 -7.80 8.76 -21.36
CA ILE A 67 -7.71 9.82 -22.38
C ILE A 67 -7.87 9.25 -23.79
N GLY A 68 -7.33 8.05 -24.04
CA GLY A 68 -7.45 7.36 -25.32
C GLY A 68 -8.83 6.78 -25.62
N GLY A 69 -9.77 6.83 -24.66
CA GLY A 69 -11.16 6.44 -24.83
C GLY A 69 -12.08 7.58 -25.30
N PHE A 70 -11.65 8.84 -25.21
CA PHE A 70 -12.40 9.98 -25.74
C PHE A 70 -12.17 10.17 -27.25
N SER A 71 -13.06 10.92 -27.90
CA SER A 71 -12.91 11.20 -29.33
C SER A 71 -11.72 12.14 -29.59
N THR A 72 -11.04 11.94 -30.72
CA THR A 72 -9.93 12.81 -31.15
C THR A 72 -10.35 14.28 -31.21
N GLU A 73 -11.57 14.56 -31.67
CA GLU A 73 -12.10 15.92 -31.73
C GLU A 73 -12.23 16.56 -30.34
N LEU A 74 -12.77 15.83 -29.35
CA LEU A 74 -12.91 16.32 -27.99
C LEU A 74 -11.54 16.59 -27.36
N THR A 75 -10.64 15.61 -27.45
CA THR A 75 -9.29 15.72 -26.89
C THR A 75 -8.50 16.86 -27.54
N SER A 76 -8.57 17.00 -28.86
CA SER A 76 -7.94 18.09 -29.61
C SER A 76 -8.43 19.46 -29.11
N LYS A 77 -9.75 19.65 -28.96
CA LYS A 77 -10.33 20.91 -28.49
C LYS A 77 -10.04 21.23 -27.03
N VAL A 78 -10.03 20.23 -26.15
CA VAL A 78 -9.81 20.41 -24.71
C VAL A 78 -8.35 20.76 -24.40
N TYR A 79 -7.41 20.09 -25.07
CA TYR A 79 -5.98 20.23 -24.80
C TYR A 79 -5.26 21.17 -25.79
N ASP A 80 -5.97 21.71 -26.78
CA ASP A 80 -5.41 22.53 -27.86
C ASP A 80 -4.28 21.80 -28.60
N LEU A 81 -4.58 20.58 -29.06
CA LEU A 81 -3.63 19.69 -29.74
C LEU A 81 -4.08 19.39 -31.17
N ASP A 82 -3.13 19.23 -32.08
CA ASP A 82 -3.42 18.71 -33.41
C ASP A 82 -3.69 17.19 -33.42
N LYS A 83 -4.04 16.65 -34.58
CA LYS A 83 -4.40 15.24 -34.72
C LYS A 83 -3.24 14.29 -34.41
N ASP A 84 -2.02 14.64 -34.82
CA ASP A 84 -0.83 13.83 -34.65
C ASP A 84 -0.38 13.86 -33.17
N GLU A 85 -0.52 15.02 -32.52
CA GLU A 85 -0.29 15.18 -31.09
C GLU A 85 -1.29 14.38 -30.24
N VAL A 86 -2.58 14.38 -30.59
CA VAL A 86 -3.58 13.53 -29.92
C VAL A 86 -3.25 12.05 -30.11
N GLN A 87 -2.83 11.65 -31.32
CA GLN A 87 -2.41 10.28 -31.58
C GLN A 87 -1.19 9.92 -30.74
N LYS A 88 -0.20 10.81 -30.62
CA LYS A 88 0.97 10.61 -29.77
C LYS A 88 0.59 10.50 -28.29
N LEU A 89 -0.25 11.40 -27.78
CA LEU A 89 -0.72 11.40 -26.39
C LEU A 89 -1.44 10.10 -26.01
N THR A 90 -2.26 9.56 -26.93
CA THR A 90 -3.17 8.45 -26.63
C THR A 90 -2.68 7.08 -27.08
N LYS A 91 -1.73 7.01 -28.02
CA LYS A 91 -1.30 5.73 -28.65
C LYS A 91 0.21 5.47 -28.62
N SER A 92 1.05 6.42 -28.22
CA SER A 92 2.51 6.19 -28.23
C SER A 92 2.98 5.17 -27.19
N GLN A 93 2.30 5.11 -26.04
CA GLN A 93 2.58 4.12 -25.00
C GLN A 93 1.77 2.84 -25.25
N THR A 94 2.47 1.77 -25.62
CA THR A 94 1.89 0.46 -25.97
C THR A 94 1.95 -0.55 -24.83
N GLY A 95 2.64 -0.23 -23.73
CA GLY A 95 2.66 -1.03 -22.52
C GLY A 95 1.41 -0.87 -21.65
N VAL A 96 1.26 -1.79 -20.70
CA VAL A 96 0.14 -1.87 -19.76
C VAL A 96 0.70 -1.89 -18.34
N LEU A 97 0.19 -1.00 -17.47
CA LEU A 97 0.57 -0.85 -16.06
C LEU A 97 2.03 -0.45 -15.80
N ILE A 98 2.96 -1.37 -16.06
CA ILE A 98 4.40 -1.23 -15.79
C ILE A 98 5.14 -1.29 -17.12
N VAL A 99 5.97 -0.29 -17.38
CA VAL A 99 6.71 -0.16 -18.63
C VAL A 99 8.19 0.09 -18.33
N LYS A 100 9.06 -0.45 -19.19
CA LYS A 100 10.48 -0.14 -19.12
C LYS A 100 10.71 1.23 -19.74
N LEU A 101 11.41 2.10 -19.01
CA LEU A 101 11.85 3.39 -19.53
C LEU A 101 13.19 3.25 -20.23
N ASP A 102 13.41 4.11 -21.22
CA ASP A 102 14.71 4.27 -21.86
C ASP A 102 15.73 4.85 -20.86
N GLU A 103 16.99 4.41 -20.94
CA GLU A 103 18.06 4.84 -20.03
C GLU A 103 18.36 6.35 -20.12
N THR A 104 17.99 6.99 -21.23
CA THR A 104 18.15 8.44 -21.45
C THR A 104 17.00 9.27 -20.88
N GLN A 105 15.89 8.65 -20.46
CA GLN A 105 14.73 9.35 -19.96
C GLN A 105 15.00 9.95 -18.57
N THR A 106 14.96 11.28 -18.48
CA THR A 106 15.02 11.98 -17.19
C THR A 106 13.66 12.00 -16.51
N LEU A 107 13.64 11.77 -15.19
CA LEU A 107 12.46 11.91 -14.34
C LEU A 107 12.63 13.04 -13.31
N PRO A 108 11.53 13.62 -12.80
CA PRO A 108 11.62 14.69 -11.82
C PRO A 108 12.30 14.22 -10.53
N LYS A 109 13.07 15.10 -9.90
CA LYS A 109 13.77 14.79 -8.64
C LYS A 109 12.79 14.77 -7.46
N PRO A 110 13.02 13.92 -6.45
CA PRO A 110 12.16 13.88 -5.27
C PRO A 110 12.19 15.19 -4.47
N HIS A 111 11.01 15.63 -4.02
CA HIS A 111 10.83 16.72 -3.08
C HIS A 111 11.05 16.19 -1.66
N MET A 112 12.27 16.32 -1.15
CA MET A 112 12.65 15.69 0.13
C MET A 112 11.86 16.25 1.33
N ASP A 113 11.48 17.52 1.32
CA ASP A 113 10.67 18.11 2.39
C ASP A 113 9.24 17.56 2.40
N MET A 114 8.67 17.33 1.21
CA MET A 114 7.37 16.68 1.10
C MET A 114 7.44 15.19 1.40
N THR A 115 8.54 14.53 1.03
CA THR A 115 8.80 13.13 1.36
C THR A 115 8.71 12.91 2.87
N LYS A 116 9.36 13.76 3.67
CA LYS A 116 9.31 13.67 5.14
C LYS A 116 7.91 13.91 5.73
N LYS A 117 7.02 14.59 5.01
CA LYS A 117 5.66 14.91 5.45
C LYS A 117 4.64 13.87 5.04
N LEU A 118 4.85 13.19 3.91
CA LEU A 118 3.87 12.30 3.28
C LEU A 118 4.28 10.82 3.33
N VAL A 119 5.51 10.52 3.75
CA VAL A 119 6.04 9.15 3.86
C VAL A 119 6.51 8.90 5.28
N TYR A 120 6.11 7.77 5.85
CA TYR A 120 6.53 7.35 7.19
C TYR A 120 7.24 6.01 7.16
N ASN A 121 8.51 5.95 7.56
CA ASN A 121 9.24 4.69 7.61
C ASN A 121 9.01 3.97 8.96
N ILE A 122 8.17 2.93 8.97
CA ILE A 122 7.85 2.16 10.19
C ILE A 122 9.03 1.29 10.65
N ASP A 123 9.95 0.97 9.75
CA ASP A 123 11.19 0.24 10.07
C ASP A 123 12.13 1.07 10.94
N ALA A 124 12.40 2.31 10.54
CA ALA A 124 13.30 3.24 11.19
C ALA A 124 12.66 3.99 12.39
N ALA A 125 11.34 3.94 12.54
CA ALA A 125 10.66 4.52 13.70
C ALA A 125 11.18 3.92 15.02
N CYS A 126 11.14 4.72 16.10
CA CYS A 126 11.53 4.26 17.43
C CYS A 126 10.79 2.96 17.81
N THR A 127 11.52 2.04 18.46
CA THR A 127 10.95 0.78 18.91
C THR A 127 9.85 1.01 19.95
N GLN A 128 8.76 0.26 19.85
CA GLN A 128 7.62 0.29 20.77
C GLN A 128 7.31 -1.14 21.19
N ASN A 129 6.84 -1.33 22.44
CA ASN A 129 6.40 -2.62 22.98
C ASN A 129 7.38 -3.77 22.68
N VAL A 130 8.65 -3.57 23.02
CA VAL A 130 9.71 -4.55 22.79
C VAL A 130 9.71 -5.55 23.93
N VAL A 131 9.76 -6.84 23.58
CA VAL A 131 10.04 -7.92 24.52
C VAL A 131 11.33 -8.59 24.07
N GLU A 132 12.34 -8.56 24.95
CA GLU A 132 13.65 -9.12 24.68
C GLU A 132 13.54 -10.60 24.27
N ASN A 133 14.25 -10.99 23.20
CA ASN A 133 14.23 -12.33 22.61
C ASN A 133 12.87 -12.84 22.10
N ALA A 134 11.84 -11.98 22.01
CA ALA A 134 10.54 -12.35 21.46
C ALA A 134 10.13 -11.47 20.27
N GLY A 135 10.38 -10.16 20.32
CA GLY A 135 10.10 -9.27 19.21
C GLY A 135 9.55 -7.91 19.61
N LEU A 136 8.80 -7.28 18.69
CA LEU A 136 8.25 -5.93 18.87
C LEU A 136 6.88 -5.76 18.20
N VAL A 137 6.12 -4.79 18.71
CA VAL A 137 4.86 -4.33 18.11
C VAL A 137 4.87 -2.81 18.01
N LYS A 138 4.82 -2.29 16.78
CA LYS A 138 4.70 -0.87 16.47
C LYS A 138 3.32 -0.56 15.93
N THR A 139 2.71 0.51 16.43
CA THR A 139 1.42 0.99 15.93
C THR A 139 1.57 2.40 15.38
N LEU A 140 1.23 2.56 14.10
CA LEU A 140 1.18 3.83 13.40
C LEU A 140 -0.29 4.26 13.25
N THR A 141 -0.62 5.39 13.86
CA THR A 141 -1.94 6.03 13.76
C THR A 141 -1.78 7.49 13.35
N GLU A 142 -2.90 8.17 13.11
CA GLU A 142 -2.95 9.61 12.83
C GLU A 142 -2.21 10.46 13.88
N LYS A 143 -2.18 10.03 15.15
CA LYS A 143 -1.43 10.73 16.21
C LYS A 143 0.09 10.74 15.94
N GLY A 144 0.62 9.65 15.39
CA GLY A 144 2.05 9.52 15.06
C GLY A 144 2.40 10.02 13.66
N PHE A 145 1.42 10.03 12.76
CA PHE A 145 1.58 10.43 11.37
C PHE A 145 0.24 10.97 10.83
N PRO A 146 -0.06 12.26 10.98
CA PRO A 146 -1.38 12.82 10.67
C PRO A 146 -1.87 12.55 9.24
N PHE A 147 -0.96 12.47 8.27
CA PHE A 147 -1.32 12.22 6.88
C PHE A 147 -1.96 10.82 6.65
N ILE A 148 -1.77 9.84 7.53
CA ILE A 148 -2.50 8.56 7.45
C ILE A 148 -4.01 8.72 7.73
N GLY A 149 -4.42 9.81 8.39
CA GLY A 149 -5.82 10.14 8.62
C GLY A 149 -6.60 10.35 7.32
N GLU A 150 -5.94 10.84 6.26
CA GLU A 150 -6.55 11.07 4.93
C GLU A 150 -7.05 9.78 4.26
N VAL A 151 -6.56 8.61 4.68
CA VAL A 151 -7.05 7.31 4.20
C VAL A 151 -7.92 6.58 5.23
N GLY A 152 -8.05 7.11 6.45
CA GLY A 152 -8.83 6.49 7.53
C GLY A 152 -8.29 5.15 8.02
N LEU A 153 -6.98 4.90 7.86
CA LEU A 153 -6.34 3.64 8.22
C LEU A 153 -5.32 3.81 9.36
N SER A 154 -4.96 2.69 9.98
CA SER A 154 -3.82 2.58 10.88
C SER A 154 -3.02 1.34 10.52
N VAL A 155 -1.73 1.32 10.86
CA VAL A 155 -0.84 0.19 10.56
C VAL A 155 -0.29 -0.36 11.87
N ILE A 156 -0.35 -1.67 12.04
CA ILE A 156 0.31 -2.38 13.13
C ILE A 156 1.36 -3.27 12.51
N ARG A 157 2.62 -3.04 12.85
CA ARG A 157 3.73 -3.91 12.48
C ARG A 157 4.08 -4.78 13.68
N VAL A 158 4.07 -6.09 13.48
CA VAL A 158 4.49 -7.10 14.43
C VAL A 158 5.71 -7.79 13.85
N LYS A 159 6.83 -7.75 14.58
CA LYS A 159 8.01 -8.58 14.28
C LYS A 159 8.19 -9.56 15.41
N LEU A 160 8.23 -10.84 15.10
CA LEU A 160 8.45 -11.95 16.02
C LEU A 160 9.77 -12.64 15.67
N GLU A 161 10.59 -12.87 16.68
CA GLU A 161 11.79 -13.70 16.57
C GLU A 161 11.39 -15.19 16.42
N PRO A 162 12.32 -16.08 16.03
CA PRO A 162 12.03 -17.51 15.85
C PRO A 162 11.31 -18.15 17.05
N GLY A 163 10.19 -18.83 16.79
CA GLY A 163 9.38 -19.48 17.83
C GLY A 163 8.62 -18.54 18.77
N ALA A 164 8.74 -17.22 18.62
CA ALA A 164 8.07 -16.27 19.49
C ALA A 164 6.56 -16.22 19.25
N ILE A 165 5.82 -15.91 20.32
CA ILE A 165 4.35 -15.92 20.32
C ILE A 165 3.83 -14.50 20.50
N LYS A 166 2.94 -14.07 19.62
CA LYS A 166 2.04 -12.96 19.91
C LYS A 166 0.81 -13.52 20.61
N ALA A 167 0.69 -13.24 21.91
CA ALA A 167 -0.44 -13.66 22.72
C ALA A 167 -1.80 -13.24 22.11
N PRO A 168 -2.89 -13.99 22.39
CA PRO A 168 -4.22 -13.67 21.92
C PRO A 168 -4.61 -12.22 22.19
N SER A 169 -5.08 -11.52 21.17
CA SER A 169 -5.49 -10.11 21.26
C SER A 169 -6.51 -9.75 20.20
N TYR A 170 -7.30 -8.71 20.45
CA TYR A 170 -8.23 -8.13 19.50
C TYR A 170 -8.19 -6.60 19.61
N PRO A 171 -8.49 -5.85 18.53
CA PRO A 171 -8.74 -4.42 18.64
C PRO A 171 -9.98 -4.15 19.49
N ALA A 172 -9.88 -3.28 20.49
CA ALA A 172 -11.03 -2.82 21.27
C ALA A 172 -11.90 -1.79 20.52
N THR A 173 -11.90 -1.84 19.18
CA THR A 173 -12.61 -0.91 18.29
C THR A 173 -13.36 -1.70 17.23
N THR A 174 -14.27 -1.04 16.51
CA THR A 174 -15.10 -1.68 15.48
C THR A 174 -14.36 -1.86 14.14
N THR A 175 -13.08 -2.25 14.19
CA THR A 175 -12.20 -2.32 13.02
C THR A 175 -12.04 -3.75 12.50
N ILE A 176 -11.98 -3.89 11.18
CA ILE A 176 -11.54 -5.10 10.49
C ILE A 176 -10.01 -5.01 10.35
N GLN A 177 -9.29 -6.11 10.53
CA GLN A 177 -7.84 -6.14 10.32
C GLN A 177 -7.49 -6.89 9.04
N LEU A 178 -6.48 -6.39 8.34
CA LEU A 178 -5.78 -7.09 7.27
C LEU A 178 -4.38 -7.44 7.78
N ILE A 179 -4.02 -8.71 7.76
CA ILE A 179 -2.69 -9.19 8.16
C ILE A 179 -1.97 -9.65 6.90
N TYR A 180 -0.94 -8.93 6.48
CA TYR A 180 -0.07 -9.33 5.38
C TYR A 180 1.24 -9.85 5.96
N ILE A 181 1.68 -11.05 5.56
CA ILE A 181 2.98 -11.57 6.00
C ILE A 181 4.06 -10.99 5.10
N ALA A 182 4.87 -10.09 5.63
CA ALA A 182 5.95 -9.45 4.90
C ALA A 182 7.22 -10.32 4.84
N ARG A 183 7.51 -11.09 5.90
CA ARG A 183 8.68 -11.96 5.98
C ARG A 183 8.44 -13.20 6.84
N GLY A 184 9.22 -14.24 6.56
CA GLY A 184 9.23 -15.48 7.33
C GLY A 184 7.93 -16.26 7.18
N SER A 185 7.61 -17.03 8.21
CA SER A 185 6.45 -17.91 8.24
C SER A 185 6.02 -18.17 9.67
N GLY A 186 4.85 -18.77 9.87
CA GLY A 186 4.36 -19.12 11.19
C GLY A 186 2.96 -19.71 11.15
N SER A 187 2.31 -19.78 12.32
CA SER A 187 0.90 -20.09 12.43
C SER A 187 0.10 -18.91 12.94
N ILE A 188 -1.13 -18.78 12.42
CA ILE A 188 -2.11 -17.81 12.88
C ILE A 188 -3.39 -18.56 13.22
N GLU A 189 -3.88 -18.34 14.44
CA GLU A 189 -5.18 -18.80 14.90
C GLU A 189 -6.12 -17.60 15.06
N ILE A 190 -7.36 -17.76 14.58
CA ILE A 190 -8.42 -16.77 14.73
C ILE A 190 -9.62 -17.44 15.39
N VAL A 191 -10.07 -16.88 16.51
CA VAL A 191 -11.25 -17.35 17.26
C VAL A 191 -12.40 -16.35 17.10
N GLY A 192 -13.57 -16.87 16.75
CA GLY A 192 -14.78 -16.10 16.52
C GLY A 192 -15.59 -15.83 17.79
N LEU A 193 -16.69 -15.10 17.65
CA LEU A 193 -17.54 -14.68 18.77
C LEU A 193 -18.29 -15.83 19.46
N ASN A 194 -18.41 -16.97 18.79
CA ASN A 194 -18.97 -18.20 19.35
C ASN A 194 -17.95 -19.00 20.19
N GLY A 195 -16.70 -18.52 20.31
CA GLY A 195 -15.61 -19.22 21.00
C GLY A 195 -14.96 -20.34 20.18
N GLU A 196 -15.40 -20.56 18.94
CA GLU A 196 -14.85 -21.57 18.05
C GLU A 196 -13.71 -21.01 17.20
N ARG A 197 -12.77 -21.89 16.83
CA ARG A 197 -11.68 -21.55 15.92
C ARG A 197 -12.24 -21.33 14.52
N ALA A 198 -12.27 -20.08 14.07
CA ALA A 198 -12.68 -19.68 12.73
C ALA A 198 -11.58 -19.91 11.70
N LEU A 199 -10.32 -19.84 12.11
CA LEU A 199 -9.16 -20.13 11.28
C LEU A 199 -8.03 -20.78 12.07
N ASP A 200 -7.41 -21.78 11.46
CA ASP A 200 -6.11 -22.35 11.81
C ASP A 200 -5.27 -22.41 10.54
N ALA A 201 -4.26 -21.56 10.42
CA ALA A 201 -3.50 -21.45 9.18
C ALA A 201 -1.99 -21.43 9.43
N GLN A 202 -1.26 -22.25 8.67
CA GLN A 202 0.15 -22.02 8.41
C GLN A 202 0.27 -20.92 7.36
N VAL A 203 1.11 -19.93 7.64
CA VAL A 203 1.26 -18.74 6.79
C VAL A 203 2.71 -18.48 6.44
N LYS A 204 2.94 -17.85 5.29
CA LYS A 204 4.27 -17.44 4.81
C LYS A 204 4.24 -16.09 4.10
N ALA A 205 5.43 -15.52 3.89
CA ALA A 205 5.60 -14.25 3.19
C ALA A 205 4.79 -14.20 1.87
N GLY A 206 4.06 -13.09 1.68
CA GLY A 206 3.18 -12.86 0.54
C GLY A 206 1.70 -13.18 0.78
N GLU A 207 1.36 -13.87 1.87
CA GLU A 207 -0.03 -14.20 2.18
C GLU A 207 -0.76 -13.09 2.95
N LEU A 208 -2.07 -12.98 2.71
CA LEU A 208 -2.95 -11.96 3.29
C LEU A 208 -4.15 -12.65 3.98
N LEU A 209 -4.45 -12.22 5.20
CA LEU A 209 -5.58 -12.71 5.98
C LEU A 209 -6.50 -11.55 6.39
N VAL A 210 -7.80 -11.82 6.42
CA VAL A 210 -8.80 -10.89 6.94
C VAL A 210 -9.25 -11.36 8.32
N VAL A 211 -9.22 -10.46 9.29
CA VAL A 211 -9.71 -10.68 10.64
C VAL A 211 -10.99 -9.86 10.83
N PRO A 212 -12.16 -10.51 10.96
CA PRO A 212 -13.40 -9.79 11.23
C PRO A 212 -13.34 -9.04 12.57
N GLN A 213 -14.21 -8.04 12.69
CA GLN A 213 -14.33 -7.23 13.88
C GLN A 213 -14.51 -8.08 15.15
N PHE A 214 -13.76 -7.74 16.21
CA PHE A 214 -13.77 -8.41 17.52
C PHE A 214 -13.28 -9.86 17.55
N TYR A 215 -12.79 -10.41 16.44
CA TYR A 215 -12.19 -11.75 16.45
C TYR A 215 -10.83 -11.68 17.14
N VAL A 216 -10.50 -12.72 17.90
CA VAL A 216 -9.25 -12.80 18.66
C VAL A 216 -8.20 -13.49 17.80
N VAL A 217 -7.02 -12.88 17.71
CA VAL A 217 -5.90 -13.39 16.92
C VAL A 217 -4.72 -13.74 17.82
N ALA A 218 -4.16 -14.91 17.61
CA ALA A 218 -2.86 -15.33 18.16
C ALA A 218 -1.92 -15.71 17.01
N LYS A 219 -0.61 -15.54 17.24
CA LYS A 219 0.41 -15.82 16.23
C LYS A 219 1.58 -16.56 16.85
N ILE A 220 2.14 -17.55 16.15
CA ILE A 220 3.39 -18.22 16.52
C ILE A 220 4.33 -18.09 15.32
N ALA A 221 5.52 -17.56 15.54
CA ALA A 221 6.54 -17.47 14.50
C ALA A 221 7.20 -18.83 14.25
N GLY A 222 7.50 -19.12 12.98
CA GLY A 222 8.29 -20.26 12.57
C GLY A 222 9.78 -20.09 12.88
N GLU A 223 10.61 -20.98 12.31
CA GLU A 223 12.04 -21.04 12.59
C GLU A 223 12.85 -19.83 12.09
N GLU A 224 12.35 -19.13 11.06
CA GLU A 224 12.99 -17.92 10.52
C GLU A 224 12.40 -16.62 11.11
N GLY A 225 11.52 -16.72 12.10
CA GLY A 225 10.74 -15.60 12.60
C GLY A 225 9.54 -15.26 11.69
N MET A 226 8.81 -14.21 12.06
CA MET A 226 7.66 -13.74 11.28
C MET A 226 7.51 -12.22 11.39
N GLU A 227 7.27 -11.56 10.26
CA GLU A 227 6.95 -10.14 10.22
C GLU A 227 5.62 -9.92 9.49
N SER A 228 4.67 -9.25 10.16
CA SER A 228 3.33 -8.97 9.66
C SER A 228 2.85 -7.56 9.97
#